data_AF-A0A7Y2JL89-F1
#
_entry.id   AF-A0A7Y2JL89-F1
#
_cell.length_a   1.000
_cell.length_b   1.000
_cell.length_c   1.000
_cell.angle_alpha   90.00
_cell.angle_beta   90.00
_cell.angle_gamma   90.00
#
_symmetry.space_group_name_H-M   'P 1'
#
loop_
_entity.id
_entity.type
_entity.pdbx_description
1 polymer ?
#
loop_
_entity_poly.entity_id
_entity_poly.type
_entity_poly.pdbx_seq_one_letter_code
_entity_poly.pdbx_strand_id
1 'polypeptide(L)' 'MQLAPAIWPSPRAHLVSARPDEAVLYFAPDVLQATARKFQAGFPGLVTYAVKANDAVEVLENLTAAG' A
#
# COMPACT_ATOMS: atom_id res chain seq x y z
N MET A 1 3.36 6.66 11.97
CA MET A 1 4.35 7.56 11.33
C MET A 1 3.63 8.59 10.48
N GLN A 2 4.15 9.82 10.38
CA GLN A 2 3.60 10.84 9.48
C GLN A 2 4.29 10.71 8.12
N LEU A 3 3.52 10.42 7.06
CA LEU A 3 4.05 10.37 5.70
C LEU A 3 4.53 11.76 5.30
N ALA A 4 5.76 11.86 4.80
CA ALA A 4 6.27 13.08 4.20
C ALA A 4 5.36 13.49 3.03
N PRO A 5 5.15 14.80 2.81
CA PRO A 5 4.32 15.26 1.70
C PRO A 5 4.85 14.73 0.37
N ALA A 6 3.93 14.29 -0.49
CA ALA A 6 4.28 13.74 -1.78
C ALA A 6 5.00 14.81 -2.63
N ILE A 7 6.24 14.52 -3.01
CA ILE A 7 7.07 15.40 -3.85
C ILE A 7 6.45 15.57 -5.25
N TRP A 8 5.68 14.57 -5.68
CA TRP A 8 4.99 14.54 -6.97
C TRP A 8 3.48 14.39 -6.78
N PRO A 9 2.66 15.00 -7.67
CA PRO A 9 1.21 14.93 -7.55
C PRO A 9 0.65 13.53 -7.86
N SER A 10 1.42 12.66 -8.52
CA SER A 10 1.08 11.25 -8.72
C SER A 10 2.31 10.43 -9.14
N PRO A 11 2.28 9.09 -8.99
CA PRO A 11 3.28 8.19 -9.59
C PRO A 11 3.47 8.43 -11.09
N ARG A 12 2.38 8.65 -11.82
CA ARG A 12 2.43 8.91 -13.27
C ARG A 12 3.21 10.19 -13.59
N ALA A 13 2.97 11.27 -12.83
CA ALA A 13 3.69 12.54 -13.01
C ALA A 13 5.20 12.35 -12.78
N HIS A 14 5.59 11.58 -11.75
CA HIS A 14 6.98 11.21 -11.55
C HIS A 14 7.55 10.41 -12.74
N LEU A 15 6.89 9.32 -13.16
CA LEU A 15 7.41 8.45 -14.23
C LEU A 15 7.63 9.19 -15.57
N VAL A 16 6.70 10.07 -15.94
CA VAL A 16 6.81 10.88 -17.16
C VAL A 16 7.99 11.86 -17.09
N SER A 17 8.25 12.44 -15.91
CA SER A 17 9.32 13.40 -15.68
C SER A 17 10.68 12.74 -15.53
N ALA A 18 10.78 11.71 -14.70
CA ALA A 18 12.03 11.06 -14.32
C ALA A 18 12.54 10.08 -15.37
N ARG A 19 11.63 9.48 -16.16
CA ARG A 19 11.93 8.47 -17.20
C ARG A 19 13.01 7.47 -16.74
N PRO A 20 12.79 6.78 -15.62
CA PRO A 20 13.80 5.91 -15.05
C PRO A 20 14.09 4.75 -16.02
N ASP A 21 15.36 4.37 -16.12
CA ASP A 21 15.78 3.20 -16.90
C ASP A 21 15.35 1.88 -16.22
N GLU A 22 15.08 1.93 -14.92
CA GLU A 22 14.70 0.79 -14.09
C GLU A 22 13.23 0.85 -13.61
N ALA A 23 12.69 -0.31 -13.25
CA ALA A 23 11.34 -0.40 -12.71
C ALA A 23 11.23 0.32 -11.35
N VAL A 24 10.19 1.14 -11.19
CA VAL A 24 9.88 1.85 -9.93
C VAL A 24 8.63 1.26 -9.30
N LEU A 25 8.77 0.79 -8.07
CA LEU A 25 7.66 0.31 -7.26
C LEU A 25 7.00 1.48 -6.51
N TYR A 26 5.67 1.52 -6.55
CA TYR A 26 4.86 2.48 -5.80
C TYR A 26 3.96 1.77 -4.82
N PHE A 27 3.91 2.31 -3.60
CA PHE A 27 3.01 1.83 -2.58
C PHE A 27 1.77 2.73 -2.50
N ALA A 28 0.58 2.10 -2.57
CA ALA A 28 -0.72 2.76 -2.51
C ALA A 28 -1.44 2.38 -1.20
N PRO A 29 -1.14 3.06 -0.08
CA PRO A 29 -1.65 2.69 1.24
C PRO A 29 -3.18 2.74 1.32
N ASP A 30 -3.80 3.71 0.66
CA ASP A 30 -5.26 3.87 0.55
C ASP A 30 -5.92 2.66 -0.12
N VAL A 31 -5.34 2.17 -1.22
CA VAL A 31 -5.82 0.98 -1.93
C VAL A 31 -5.66 -0.28 -1.09
N LEU A 32 -4.52 -0.43 -0.40
CA LEU A 32 -4.28 -1.58 0.47
C LEU A 32 -5.31 -1.64 1.61
N GLN A 33 -5.51 -0.53 2.31
CA GLN A 33 -6.46 -0.49 3.42
C GLN A 33 -7.91 -0.67 2.95
N ALA A 34 -8.31 -0.07 1.82
CA ALA A 34 -9.63 -0.28 1.24
C ALA A 34 -9.89 -1.75 0.87
N THR A 35 -8.85 -2.42 0.35
CA THR A 35 -8.90 -3.85 0.01
C THR A 35 -9.05 -4.71 1.28
N ALA A 36 -8.27 -4.43 2.32
CA ALA A 36 -8.38 -5.11 3.62
C ALA A 36 -9.79 -5.01 4.21
N ARG A 37 -10.34 -3.77 4.28
CA ARG A 37 -11.69 -3.50 4.75
C ARG A 37 -12.76 -4.25 3.96
N LYS A 38 -12.63 -4.27 2.62
CA LYS A 38 -13.55 -5.01 1.75
C LYS A 38 -13.51 -6.51 2.03
N PHE A 39 -12.33 -7.09 2.23
CA PHE A 39 -12.18 -8.52 2.51
C PHE A 39 -12.80 -8.88 3.86
N GLN A 40 -12.50 -8.10 4.90
CA GLN A 40 -13.06 -8.27 6.24
C GLN A 40 -14.58 -8.18 6.25
N ALA A 41 -15.16 -7.20 5.55
CA ALA A 41 -16.61 -7.07 5.42
C ALA A 41 -17.27 -8.27 4.72
N GLY A 42 -16.55 -8.96 3.84
CA GLY A 42 -17.03 -10.13 3.09
C GLY A 42 -16.74 -11.48 3.75
N PHE A 43 -15.96 -11.53 4.83
CA PHE A 43 -15.55 -12.76 5.49
C PHE A 43 -15.85 -12.71 6.99
N PRO A 44 -16.84 -13.47 7.49
CA PRO A 44 -17.26 -13.40 8.89
C PRO A 44 -16.30 -14.09 9.88
N GLY A 45 -15.20 -14.68 9.39
CA GLY A 45 -14.20 -15.35 10.22
C GLY A 45 -13.00 -14.47 10.55
N LEU A 46 -12.03 -15.05 11.26
CA LEU A 46 -10.76 -14.37 11.54
C LEU A 46 -9.97 -14.16 10.24
N VAL A 47 -9.75 -12.89 9.89
CA VAL A 47 -8.86 -12.51 8.80
C VAL A 47 -7.43 -12.42 9.35
N THR A 48 -6.52 -13.16 8.73
CA THR A 48 -5.09 -13.09 9.04
C THR A 48 -4.31 -12.73 7.78
N TYR A 49 -3.10 -12.19 7.97
CA TYR A 49 -2.23 -11.84 6.86
C TYR A 49 -1.08 -12.84 6.72
N ALA A 50 -0.87 -13.35 5.50
CA ALA A 50 0.24 -14.23 5.19
C ALA A 50 1.51 -13.41 4.91
N VAL A 51 2.30 -13.14 5.97
CA VAL A 51 3.49 -12.28 5.93
C VAL A 51 4.46 -12.59 4.78
N LYS A 52 4.62 -13.87 4.42
CA LYS A 52 5.45 -14.30 3.27
C LYS A 52 5.07 -13.69 1.92
N ALA A 53 3.87 -13.13 1.79
CA ALA A 53 3.42 -12.48 0.56
C ALA A 53 4.12 -11.14 0.36
N ASN A 54 4.30 -10.37 1.43
CA ASN A 54 5.07 -9.14 1.48
C ASN A 54 5.28 -8.76 2.96
N ASP A 55 6.51 -8.81 3.44
CA ASP A 55 6.89 -8.53 4.82
C ASP A 55 7.35 -7.08 5.05
N ALA A 56 7.21 -6.22 4.04
CA ALA A 56 7.54 -4.81 4.16
C ALA A 56 6.77 -4.16 5.32
N VAL A 57 7.48 -3.38 6.13
CA VAL A 57 6.93 -2.74 7.34
C VAL A 57 5.72 -1.88 7.00
N GLU A 58 5.77 -1.14 5.89
CA GLU A 58 4.69 -0.27 5.45
C GLU A 58 3.41 -1.05 5.11
N VAL A 59 3.54 -2.28 4.60
CA VAL A 59 2.40 -3.17 4.33
C VAL A 59 1.79 -3.63 5.65
N LEU A 60 2.61 -4.14 6.57
CA LEU A 60 2.15 -4.65 7.86
C LEU A 60 1.50 -3.56 8.72
N GLU A 61 2.09 -2.36 8.76
CA GLU A 61 1.53 -1.21 9.47
C GLU A 61 0.18 -0.78 8.88
N ASN A 62 0.05 -0.72 7.54
CA ASN A 62 -1.21 -0.33 6.91
C ASN A 62 -2.31 -1.38 7.09
N LEU A 63 -1.97 -2.66 7.04
CA LEU A 63 -2.93 -3.74 7.30
C LEU A 63 -3.40 -3.72 8.76
N THR A 64 -2.48 -3.52 9.71
CA THR A 64 -2.80 -3.40 11.14
C THR A 64 -3.67 -2.16 11.41
N ALA A 65 -3.40 -1.05 10.74
CA ALA A 65 -4.20 0.17 10.87
C ALA A 65 -5.59 0.07 10.18
N ALA A 66 -5.78 -0.86 9.25
CA ALA A 66 -7.04 -1.04 8.55
C ALA A 66 -8.12 -1.72 9.40
N GLY A 67 -7.73 -2.41 10.48
CA GLY A 67 -8.61 -3.06 11.46
C GLY A 67 -8.56 -4.57 11.35
#